data_AF-A0A3D3L6S1-F1
#
_entry.id   AF-A0A3D3L6S1-F1
#
_cell.length_a   1.000
_cell.length_b   1.000
_cell.length_c   1.000
_cell.angle_alpha   90.00
_cell.angle_beta   90.00
_cell.angle_gamma   90.00
#
_symmetry.space_group_name_H-M   'P 1'
#
loop_
_entity.id
_entity.type
_entity.pdbx_description
1 polymer ?
#
loop_
_entity_poly.entity_id
_entity_poly.type
_entity_poly.pdbx_seq_one_letter_code
_entity_poly.pdbx_strand_id
1 'polypeptide(L)'
;MKKPATSRTGWWIAGLLEKHSNTDRPSYWNNYRLNKAGDWRTAFRKAAELGAANARVGNKAFSGHQEFIGVTDLLPIYDEFEDGAELLWQEL
;
A
#
# COMPACT_ATOMS: atom_id res chain seq x y z
N MET A 1 -9.51 6.30 -25.74
CA MET A 1 -9.35 5.55 -24.47
C MET A 1 -8.30 6.25 -23.62
N LYS A 2 -8.58 6.59 -22.36
CA LYS A 2 -7.55 7.10 -21.43
C LYS A 2 -6.51 6.01 -21.19
N LYS A 3 -5.22 6.33 -21.30
CA LYS A 3 -4.15 5.40 -20.90
C LYS A 3 -4.35 5.06 -19.40
N PRO A 4 -4.19 3.78 -19.00
CA PRO A 4 -4.20 3.45 -17.58
C PRO A 4 -3.09 4.22 -16.86
N ALA A 5 -3.33 4.67 -15.63
CA ALA A 5 -2.32 5.35 -14.83
C ALA A 5 -1.10 4.44 -14.67
N THR A 6 0.06 4.93 -15.11
CA THR A 6 1.36 4.27 -15.01
C THR A 6 2.25 5.00 -14.01
N SER A 7 3.03 4.27 -13.22
CA SER A 7 4.15 4.85 -12.46
C SER A 7 5.37 4.95 -13.37
N ARG A 8 6.02 6.12 -13.39
CA ARG A 8 7.26 6.35 -14.15
C ARG A 8 8.41 5.47 -13.64
N THR A 9 8.53 5.33 -12.33
CA THR A 9 9.56 4.51 -11.66
C THR A 9 9.16 3.03 -11.56
N GLY A 10 7.89 2.72 -11.82
CA GLY A 10 7.29 1.41 -11.58
C GLY A 10 7.05 1.12 -10.10
N TRP A 11 7.25 2.09 -9.20
CA TRP A 11 6.96 1.95 -7.78
C TRP A 11 5.64 2.59 -7.40
N TRP A 12 4.96 1.98 -6.44
CA TRP A 12 3.67 2.41 -5.93
C TRP A 12 3.68 2.35 -4.40
N ILE A 13 3.13 3.37 -3.76
CA ILE A 13 2.78 3.34 -2.34
C ILE A 13 1.35 2.82 -2.21
N ALA A 14 1.15 1.84 -1.34
CA ALA A 14 -0.17 1.35 -0.98
C ALA A 14 -0.39 1.41 0.53
N GLY A 15 -1.52 1.96 0.96
CA GLY A 15 -1.97 1.90 2.35
C GLY A 15 -2.75 0.61 2.61
N LEU A 16 -2.33 -0.18 3.59
CA LEU A 16 -3.02 -1.40 4.01
C LEU A 16 -3.72 -1.13 5.35
N LEU A 17 -5.04 -1.00 5.33
CA LEU A 17 -5.82 -0.81 6.55
C LEU A 17 -5.99 -2.15 7.27
N GLU A 18 -5.45 -2.19 8.48
CA GLU A 18 -5.47 -3.34 9.36
C GLU A 18 -6.22 -2.97 10.64
N LYS A 19 -7.14 -3.83 11.09
CA LYS A 19 -7.83 -3.69 12.37
C LYS A 19 -7.15 -4.57 13.41
N HIS A 20 -6.84 -3.98 14.56
CA HIS A 20 -6.26 -4.69 15.69
C HIS A 20 -7.35 -5.37 16.52
N SER A 21 -7.05 -6.60 16.96
CA SER A 21 -7.86 -7.30 17.96
C SER A 21 -7.49 -6.91 19.40
N ASN A 22 -6.36 -6.24 19.61
CA ASN A 22 -5.91 -5.75 20.91
C ASN A 22 -6.52 -4.38 21.23
N THR A 23 -7.29 -4.30 22.33
CA THR A 23 -7.98 -3.10 22.80
C THR A 23 -7.08 -2.06 23.48
N ASP A 24 -5.85 -2.43 23.84
CA ASP A 24 -4.87 -1.52 24.46
C ASP A 24 -4.12 -0.68 23.41
N ARG A 25 -4.46 -0.85 22.13
CA ARG A 25 -3.88 -0.13 20.99
C ARG A 25 -5.00 0.52 20.15
N PRO A 26 -4.66 1.50 19.29
CA PRO A 26 -5.60 2.02 18.31
C PRO A 26 -6.24 0.88 17.52
N SER A 27 -7.57 0.92 17.35
CA SER A 27 -8.32 -0.15 16.71
C SER A 27 -7.93 -0.35 15.24
N TYR A 28 -7.37 0.67 14.60
CA TYR A 28 -6.99 0.65 13.20
C TYR A 28 -5.57 1.17 13.01
N TRP A 29 -4.87 0.59 12.04
CA TRP A 29 -3.54 0.96 11.60
C TRP A 29 -3.48 0.95 10.08
N ASN A 30 -2.96 2.01 9.47
CA ASN A 30 -2.75 2.06 8.02
C ASN A 30 -1.26 1.84 7.73
N ASN A 31 -0.91 0.65 7.23
CA ASN A 31 0.46 0.25 6.95
C ASN A 31 0.83 0.60 5.51
N TYR A 32 1.69 1.59 5.31
CA TYR A 32 2.17 1.96 3.98
C TYR A 32 3.27 1.00 3.47
N ARG A 33 3.10 0.53 2.23
CA ARG A 33 3.99 -0.43 1.58
C ARG A 33 4.37 0.03 0.19
N LEU A 34 5.65 -0.19 -0.16
CA LEU A 34 6.15 0.00 -1.51
C LEU A 34 5.96 -1.27 -2.34
N ASN A 35 5.38 -1.13 -3.53
CA ASN A 35 5.11 -2.21 -4.47
C ASN A 35 5.66 -1.86 -5.85
N LYS A 36 6.49 -2.75 -6.42
CA LYS A 36 6.94 -2.61 -7.81
C LYS A 36 5.92 -3.23 -8.77
N ALA A 37 5.36 -2.45 -9.68
CA ALA A 37 4.34 -2.88 -10.65
C ALA A 37 4.28 -1.95 -11.88
N GLY A 38 4.02 -2.53 -13.06
CA GLY A 38 3.93 -1.76 -14.30
C GLY A 38 2.64 -0.94 -14.46
N ASP A 39 1.61 -1.24 -13.68
CA ASP A 39 0.30 -0.58 -13.72
C ASP A 39 -0.40 -0.65 -12.37
N TRP A 40 -1.41 0.21 -12.19
CA TRP A 40 -2.15 0.33 -10.93
C TRP A 40 -2.92 -0.95 -10.55
N ARG A 41 -3.42 -1.75 -11.50
CA ARG A 41 -4.18 -2.98 -11.19
C ARG A 41 -3.25 -4.03 -10.61
N THR A 42 -2.06 -4.16 -11.21
CA THR A 42 -1.02 -5.04 -10.69
C THR A 42 -0.54 -4.58 -9.32
N ALA A 43 -0.37 -3.27 -9.11
CA ALA A 43 -0.01 -2.70 -7.81
C ALA A 43 -1.08 -2.98 -6.73
N PHE A 44 -2.35 -2.73 -7.05
CA PHE A 44 -3.48 -2.99 -6.16
C PHE A 44 -3.57 -4.45 -5.75
N ARG A 45 -3.47 -5.37 -6.71
CA ARG A 45 -3.51 -6.82 -6.43
C ARG A 45 -2.39 -7.22 -5.47
N LYS A 46 -1.16 -6.76 -5.71
CA LYS A 46 -0.01 -7.04 -4.81
C LYS A 46 -0.26 -6.50 -3.40
N ALA A 47 -0.80 -5.28 -3.30
CA ALA A 47 -1.13 -4.68 -2.01
C ALA A 47 -2.20 -5.50 -1.24
N ALA A 48 -3.27 -5.92 -1.92
CA ALA A 48 -4.31 -6.76 -1.33
C ALA A 48 -3.78 -8.14 -0.90
N GLU A 49 -2.95 -8.77 -1.71
CA GLU A 49 -2.29 -10.04 -1.37
C GLU A 49 -1.38 -9.91 -0.14
N LEU A 50 -0.64 -8.79 -0.02
CA LEU A 50 0.18 -8.49 1.16
C LEU A 50 -0.67 -8.27 2.41
N GLY A 51 -1.75 -7.51 2.32
CA GLY A 51 -2.67 -7.32 3.44
C GLY A 51 -3.29 -8.63 3.93
N ALA A 52 -3.78 -9.46 3.00
CA ALA A 52 -4.31 -10.78 3.31
C ALA A 52 -3.24 -11.71 3.93
N ALA A 53 -2.00 -11.64 3.44
CA ALA A 53 -0.89 -12.38 4.03
C ALA A 53 -0.59 -11.93 5.47
N ASN A 54 -0.52 -10.62 5.73
CA ASN A 54 -0.31 -10.06 7.07
C ASN A 54 -1.39 -10.54 8.05
N ALA A 55 -2.66 -10.54 7.64
CA ALA A 55 -3.76 -11.04 8.45
C ALA A 55 -3.59 -12.53 8.83
N ARG A 56 -3.05 -13.35 7.92
CA ARG A 56 -2.84 -14.79 8.15
C ARG A 56 -1.65 -15.10 9.04
N VAL A 57 -0.50 -14.47 8.80
CA VAL A 57 0.78 -14.81 9.47
C VAL A 57 1.13 -13.90 10.65
N GLY A 58 0.36 -12.82 10.83
CA GLY A 58 0.71 -11.72 11.72
C GLY A 58 1.79 -10.82 11.11
N ASN A 59 1.70 -9.52 11.37
CA ASN A 59 2.75 -8.59 11.00
C ASN A 59 3.93 -8.71 11.99
N LYS A 60 5.19 -8.73 11.50
CA LYS A 60 6.39 -8.78 12.35
C LYS A 60 6.46 -7.65 13.39
N ALA A 61 5.83 -6.51 13.11
CA ALA A 61 5.80 -5.36 14.02
C ALA A 61 4.78 -5.52 15.17
N PHE A 62 3.81 -6.43 15.03
CA PHE A 62 2.73 -6.61 16.00
C PHE A 62 2.51 -8.09 16.28
N SER A 63 2.84 -8.52 17.50
CA SER A 63 2.49 -9.85 18.01
C SER A 63 0.97 -9.92 18.23
N GLY A 64 0.19 -10.31 17.23
CA GLY A 64 -1.25 -10.48 17.36
C GLY A 64 -1.98 -10.69 16.03
N HIS A 65 -3.18 -11.28 16.08
CA HIS A 65 -4.07 -11.36 14.92
C HIS A 65 -4.54 -9.96 14.51
N GLN A 66 -4.40 -9.67 13.23
CA GLN A 66 -4.92 -8.47 12.59
C GLN A 66 -5.93 -8.89 11.52
N GLU A 67 -6.99 -8.10 11.36
CA GLU A 67 -7.93 -8.24 10.26
C GLU A 67 -7.52 -7.27 9.15
N PHE A 68 -7.35 -7.76 7.92
CA PHE A 68 -7.14 -6.90 6.77
C PHE A 68 -8.48 -6.36 6.27
N ILE A 69 -8.66 -5.04 6.34
CA ILE A 69 -9.90 -4.37 5.95
C ILE A 69 -9.90 -4.02 4.47
N GLY A 70 -8.75 -3.57 3.96
CA GLY A 70 -8.63 -3.21 2.55
C GLY A 70 -7.45 -2.28 2.24
N VAL A 71 -7.32 -1.94 0.96
CA VAL A 71 -6.35 -0.95 0.48
C VAL A 71 -6.99 0.43 0.53
N THR A 72 -6.38 1.37 1.25
CA THR A 72 -6.89 2.76 1.42
C THR A 72 -6.29 3.74 0.43
N ASP A 73 -5.01 3.57 0.12
CA ASP A 73 -4.25 4.43 -0.78
C ASP A 73 -3.57 3.59 -1.85
N LEU A 74 -3.46 4.15 -3.06
CA LEU A 74 -2.66 3.57 -4.15
C LEU A 74 -2.08 4.68 -5.02
N LEU A 75 -0.88 5.14 -4.68
CA LEU A 75 -0.24 6.29 -5.29
C LEU A 75 1.01 5.82 -6.08
N PRO A 76 1.14 6.17 -7.36
CA PRO A 76 2.37 5.89 -8.10
C PRO A 76 3.47 6.82 -7.64
N ILE A 77 4.69 6.33 -7.45
CA ILE A 77 5.85 7.19 -7.22
C ILE A 77 6.30 7.75 -8.56
N TYR A 78 6.49 9.08 -8.60
CA TYR A 78 6.75 9.81 -9.83
C TYR A 78 8.23 10.00 -10.08
N ASP A 79 8.93 10.43 -9.04
CA ASP A 79 10.37 10.64 -9.11
C ASP A 79 11.12 9.46 -8.53
N GLU A 80 12.37 9.29 -8.99
CA GLU A 80 13.30 8.37 -8.34
C GLU A 80 13.50 8.79 -6.88
N PHE A 81 13.83 7.85 -6.00
CA PHE A 81 13.99 8.17 -4.58
C PHE A 81 15.21 9.04 -4.33
N GLU A 82 14.96 10.31 -4.09
CA GLU A 82 15.93 11.33 -3.67
C GLU A 82 15.27 12.33 -2.70
N ASP A 83 16.07 13.21 -2.09
CA ASP A 83 15.54 14.24 -1.21
C ASP A 83 14.60 15.18 -1.99
N GLY A 84 13.37 15.33 -1.52
CA GLY A 84 12.32 16.10 -2.20
C GLY A 84 11.54 15.37 -3.30
N ALA A 85 11.76 14.07 -3.52
CA ALA A 85 11.05 13.31 -4.57
C ALA A 85 9.51 13.33 -4.45
N GLU A 86 8.82 13.51 -5.57
CA GLU A 86 7.36 13.52 -5.59
C GLU A 86 6.76 12.10 -5.59
N LEU A 87 5.82 11.91 -4.67
CA LEU A 87 5.03 10.68 -4.54
C LEU A 87 3.73 10.75 -5.35
N LEU A 88 3.34 11.95 -5.85
CA LEU A 88 2.14 12.16 -6.67
C LEU A 88 2.26 13.38 -7.60
N TRP A 89 2.23 13.22 -8.94
CA TRP A 89 1.82 14.27 -9.90
C TRP A 89 1.53 13.76 -11.35
N GLN A 90 0.31 13.97 -11.87
CA GLN A 90 0.03 13.87 -13.33
C GLN A 90 -0.66 15.12 -13.86
N GLU A 91 -0.09 15.74 -14.91
CA GLU A 91 -0.86 16.56 -15.84
C GLU A 91 -1.92 15.68 -16.52
N LEU A 92 -3.19 16.09 -16.44
CA LEU A 92 -4.34 15.43 -17.06
C LEU A 92 -4.52 15.85 -18.53
#